data_AF-A0A3D3YRA8-F1
#
_entry.id   AF-A0A3D3YRA8-F1
#
_cell.length_a   1.000
_cell.length_b   1.000
_cell.length_c   1.000
_cell.angle_alpha   90.00
_cell.angle_beta   90.00
_cell.angle_gamma   90.00
#
_symmetry.space_group_name_H-M   'P 1'
#
loop_
_entity.id
_entity.type
_entity.pdbx_description
1 polymer ?
#
loop_
_entity_poly.entity_id
_entity_poly.type
_entity_poly.pdbx_seq_one_letter_code
_entity_poly.pdbx_strand_id
1 'polypeptide(L)' 'MPQFQIVSDFRPTGDQPQAVDKLVEGLDKGFKHQTLLGVTGSGKTFTMANVI' A
#
# COMPACT_ATOMS: atom_id res chain seq x y z
N MET A 1 -10.09 -8.06 -16.66
CA MET A 1 -10.50 -8.09 -15.23
C MET A 1 -11.11 -6.73 -14.89
N PRO A 2 -12.09 -6.64 -13.98
CA PRO A 2 -12.58 -5.35 -13.52
C PRO A 2 -11.48 -4.59 -12.76
N GLN A 3 -11.55 -3.26 -12.78
CA GLN A 3 -10.67 -2.41 -11.98
C GLN A 3 -10.86 -2.70 -10.48
N PHE A 4 -9.76 -2.84 -9.75
CA PHE A 4 -9.83 -2.96 -8.29
C PHE A 4 -10.35 -1.65 -7.68
N GLN A 5 -11.31 -1.76 -6.76
CA GLN A 5 -11.92 -0.61 -6.09
C GLN A 5 -11.93 -0.84 -4.59
N ILE A 6 -11.29 0.08 -3.86
CA ILE A 6 -11.29 0.06 -2.40
C ILE A 6 -12.54 0.77 -1.91
N VAL A 7 -13.33 0.08 -1.08
CA VAL A 7 -14.46 0.67 -0.35
C VAL A 7 -14.07 0.75 1.11
N SER A 8 -13.93 1.98 1.63
CA SER A 8 -13.57 2.22 3.02
C SER A 8 -14.01 3.60 3.47
N ASP A 9 -14.42 3.71 4.73
CA ASP A 9 -14.65 5.00 5.40
C ASP A 9 -13.33 5.70 5.80
N PHE A 10 -12.21 4.96 5.74
CA PHE A 10 -10.90 5.45 6.13
C PHE A 10 -10.13 5.97 4.91
N ARG A 11 -9.28 6.96 5.16
CA ARG A 11 -8.27 7.43 4.19
C ARG A 11 -6.89 7.04 4.69
N PRO A 12 -5.90 6.83 3.80
CA PRO A 12 -4.52 6.63 4.23
C PRO A 12 -4.06 7.78 5.12
N THR A 13 -3.48 7.48 6.28
CA THR A 13 -2.99 8.48 7.24
C THR A 13 -1.62 8.10 7.79
N GLY A 14 -0.96 9.05 8.47
CA GLY A 14 0.40 8.85 8.98
C GLY A 14 1.37 8.52 7.85
N ASP A 15 2.17 7.47 8.04
CA ASP A 15 3.17 7.03 7.05
C ASP A 15 2.59 6.14 5.93
N GLN A 16 1.30 5.81 5.98
CA GLN A 16 0.68 4.93 4.99
C GLN A 16 0.78 5.46 3.55
N PRO A 17 0.50 6.75 3.25
CA PRO A 17 0.63 7.27 1.88
C PRO A 17 2.04 7.07 1.32
N GLN A 18 3.07 7.42 2.11
CA GLN A 18 4.46 7.26 1.70
C GLN A 18 4.84 5.78 1.48
N ALA A 19 4.31 4.87 2.29
CA ALA A 19 4.53 3.44 2.14
C ALA A 19 3.91 2.91 0.84
N VAL A 20 2.70 3.36 0.49
CA VAL A 20 2.04 3.04 -0.78
C VAL A 20 2.89 3.54 -1.94
N ASP A 21 3.26 4.83 -1.94
CA ASP A 21 4.03 5.45 -3.02
C ASP A 21 5.34 4.69 -3.30
N LYS A 22 6.10 4.33 -2.25
CA LYS A 22 7.36 3.58 -2.39
C LYS A 22 7.16 2.18 -2.95
N LEU A 23 6.10 1.48 -2.53
CA LEU A 23 5.81 0.13 -2.99
C LEU A 23 5.38 0.14 -4.47
N VAL A 24 4.52 1.10 -4.85
CA VAL A 24 4.09 1.32 -6.24
C VAL A 24 5.29 1.69 -7.12
N GLU A 25 6.12 2.63 -6.68
CA GLU A 25 7.35 3.00 -7.42
C GLU A 25 8.28 1.79 -7.61
N GLY A 26 8.43 0.93 -6.60
CA GLY A 26 9.21 -0.30 -6.73
C GLY A 26 8.60 -1.30 -7.71
N LEU A 27 7.27 -1.37 -7.81
CA LEU A 27 6.59 -2.19 -8.82
C LEU A 27 6.83 -1.65 -10.22
N ASP A 28 6.72 -0.34 -10.41
CA ASP A 28 6.99 0.34 -11.69
C ASP A 28 8.45 0.17 -12.14
N LYS A 29 9.39 0.13 -11.19
CA LYS A 29 10.81 -0.18 -11.43
C LYS A 29 11.10 -1.66 -11.66
N GLY A 30 10.12 -2.55 -11.51
CA GLY A 30 10.28 -3.99 -11.69
C GLY A 30 11.03 -4.70 -10.57
N PHE A 31 11.00 -4.17 -9.34
CA PHE A 31 11.62 -4.84 -8.20
C PHE A 31 10.93 -6.16 -7.90
N LYS A 32 11.71 -7.25 -7.94
CA LYS A 32 11.20 -8.61 -7.65
C LYS A 32 10.81 -8.82 -6.19
N HIS A 33 11.48 -8.12 -5.27
CA HIS A 33 11.26 -8.26 -3.84
C HIS A 33 11.17 -6.88 -3.20
N GLN A 34 10.14 -6.69 -2.38
CA GLN A 34 9.92 -5.48 -1.59
C GLN A 34 9.37 -5.88 -0.22
N THR A 35 9.67 -5.10 0.82
CA THR A 35 9.24 -5.38 2.20
C THR A 35 8.53 -4.17 2.78
N LEU A 36 7.27 -4.35 3.19
CA LEU A 36 6.54 -3.38 3.98
C LEU A 36 6.85 -3.59 5.48
N LEU A 37 7.79 -2.82 6.02
CA LEU A 37 8.09 -2.83 7.44
C LEU A 37 7.12 -1.92 8.19
N GLY A 38 6.16 -2.49 8.91
CA GLY A 38 5.19 -1.74 9.71
C GLY A 38 4.94 -2.39 11.06
N VAL A 39 4.79 -1.56 12.09
CA VAL A 39 4.47 -1.99 13.46
C VAL A 39 3.08 -2.64 13.55
N THR A 40 2.80 -3.34 14.64
CA THR A 40 1.45 -3.89 14.90
C THR A 40 0.44 -2.75 15.04
N GLY A 41 -0.74 -2.89 14.42
CA GLY A 41 -1.78 -1.87 14.45
C GLY A 41 -1.62 -0.72 13.45
N SER A 42 -0.55 -0.66 12.66
CA SER A 42 -0.32 0.45 11.71
C SER A 42 -1.21 0.44 10.46
N GLY A 43 -2.12 -0.53 10.32
CA GLY A 43 -3.00 -0.63 9.15
C GLY A 43 -2.38 -1.27 7.91
N LYS A 44 -1.38 -2.16 8.04
CA LYS A 44 -0.67 -2.80 6.91
C LYS A 44 -1.60 -3.39 5.82
N THR A 45 -2.72 -3.99 6.19
CA THR A 45 -3.71 -4.51 5.24
C THR A 45 -4.29 -3.41 4.37
N PHE A 46 -4.64 -2.27 4.97
CA PHE A 46 -5.19 -1.13 4.24
C PHE A 46 -4.12 -0.48 3.35
N THR A 47 -2.86 -0.40 3.83
CA THR A 47 -1.73 0.01 3.00
C THR A 47 -1.59 -0.87 1.76
N MET A 48 -1.58 -2.20 1.91
CA MET A 48 -1.45 -3.12 0.77
C MET A 48 -2.64 -3.06 -0.18
N ALA A 49 -3.86 -2.83 0.33
CA ALA A 49 -5.02 -2.65 -0.53
C ALA A 49 -4.86 -1.43 -1.45
N ASN A 50 -4.27 -0.33 -0.96
CA ASN A 50 -3.99 0.87 -1.76
C ASN A 50 -2.84 0.71 -2.76
N VAL A 51 -2.08 -0.40 -2.72
CA VAL A 51 -1.03 -0.72 -3.69
C VAL A 51 -1.57 -1.49 -4.90
N ILE A 52 -2.73 -2.15 -4.76
CA ILE A 52 -3.37 -3.00 -5.79
C ILE A 52 -4.28 -2.15 -6.68
#